data_AF-A0AAU5DMI4-F1
#
_entry.id   AF-A0AAU5DMI4-F1
#
_cell.length_a   1.000
_cell.length_b   1.000
_cell.length_c   1.000
_cell.angle_alpha   90.00
_cell.angle_beta   90.00
_cell.angle_gamma   90.00
#
_symmetry.space_group_name_H-M   'P 1'
#
loop_
_entity.id
_entity.type
_entity.pdbx_description
1 polymer ?
#
loop_
_entity_poly.entity_id
_entity_poly.type
_entity_poly.pdbx_seq_one_letter_code
_entity_poly.pdbx_strand_id
1 'polypeptide(L)'
;MNHVAKRTRAGSAAVPAWTGLLTVLAVLTGCTEGTPLIGEGKPRTPRDAIRILPQDGAKDVDSESRIEVKVPDGRLERVRVTRIEDAQRQEVTGRISQDGRSWEPLGGTGRLGLASKYSIEAVAVDAAGRRSARNTTFTTLVPEHRFIGYFKPENRSTVGTGMIVSFDFNRPIRNRAAVEKAIRVTAEPAVEVVGHWFGKDRLDFRPATYWKPGTEVTVDVGLRDVQGAPGVYGSQQKTVGFTVGRSQVSLVDAAEHTMEVRRDGELLSTVPITAGAPKTTTYNGKMVVTELHEVTRMDGRTVGFGGEYDIKDVPHAIRLTESGTFLHGNYWASYDTFGSSNTSHGCIGLRDAKGGSGETPGGWFFDRTLIGDVVEVVNSRDRKVAPDNGLGGWNLGWKAWKAGSALR
;
A
#
# COMPACT_ATOMS: atom_id res chain seq x y z
N MET A 1 12.07 -38.42 -44.10
CA MET A 1 12.34 -39.85 -43.87
C MET A 1 11.10 -40.47 -43.26
N ASN A 2 10.69 -41.58 -43.84
CA ASN A 2 9.38 -42.20 -43.76
C ASN A 2 9.15 -42.99 -42.46
N HIS A 3 7.88 -43.04 -42.05
CA HIS A 3 7.12 -44.21 -41.56
C HIS A 3 7.56 -44.91 -40.24
N VAL A 4 6.65 -44.99 -39.25
CA VAL A 4 5.80 -46.18 -38.88
C VAL A 4 6.22 -46.64 -37.47
N ALA A 5 5.38 -47.09 -36.52
CA ALA A 5 3.94 -47.26 -36.39
C ALA A 5 3.57 -47.39 -34.90
N LYS A 6 2.26 -47.22 -34.64
CA LYS A 6 1.54 -47.58 -33.41
C LYS A 6 1.80 -49.03 -32.96
N ARG A 7 1.75 -49.28 -31.64
CA ARG A 7 0.89 -50.33 -31.05
C ARG A 7 0.67 -50.14 -29.55
N THR A 8 -0.60 -50.20 -29.20
CA THR A 8 -1.23 -50.31 -27.89
C THR A 8 -0.84 -51.60 -27.14
N ARG A 9 -0.77 -51.56 -25.80
CA ARG A 9 -1.17 -52.68 -24.94
C ARG A 9 -1.66 -52.21 -23.58
N ALA A 10 -2.80 -52.77 -23.19
CA ALA A 10 -3.44 -52.65 -21.89
C ALA A 10 -2.62 -53.36 -20.80
N GLY A 11 -2.76 -52.89 -19.56
CA GLY A 11 -2.21 -53.49 -18.35
C GLY A 11 -3.05 -53.11 -17.14
N SER A 12 -3.47 -54.11 -16.39
CA SER A 12 -4.63 -54.18 -15.51
C SER A 12 -4.58 -53.37 -14.22
N ALA A 13 -5.78 -53.10 -13.69
CA ALA A 13 -6.05 -52.59 -12.36
C ALA A 13 -5.65 -53.56 -11.24
N ALA A 14 -5.23 -53.02 -10.10
CA ALA A 14 -5.23 -53.71 -8.81
C ALA A 14 -5.61 -52.72 -7.70
N VAL A 15 -6.74 -52.98 -7.06
CA VAL A 15 -7.24 -52.33 -5.84
C VAL A 15 -6.91 -53.25 -4.67
N PRO A 16 -6.30 -52.79 -3.56
CA PRO A 16 -6.29 -53.56 -2.33
C PRO A 16 -7.48 -53.15 -1.44
N ALA A 17 -8.40 -54.09 -1.27
CA ALA A 17 -9.39 -54.07 -0.19
C ALA A 17 -8.71 -54.47 1.13
N TRP A 18 -8.89 -53.67 2.18
CA TRP A 18 -8.52 -54.02 3.56
C TRP A 18 -9.80 -54.26 4.36
N THR A 19 -10.13 -55.52 4.57
CA THR A 19 -11.09 -56.01 5.57
C THR A 19 -10.34 -56.34 6.86
N GLY A 20 -10.71 -55.72 7.98
CA GLY A 20 -10.12 -55.97 9.29
C GLY A 20 -11.18 -56.02 10.39
N LEU A 21 -11.58 -57.25 10.72
CA LEU A 21 -12.20 -57.80 11.93
C LEU A 21 -12.72 -56.86 13.04
N LEU A 22 -14.03 -56.95 13.31
CA LEU A 22 -14.64 -56.68 14.61
C LEU A 22 -14.36 -57.83 15.58
N THR A 23 -13.77 -57.53 16.74
CA THR A 23 -13.78 -58.39 17.93
C THR A 23 -14.69 -57.75 18.99
N VAL A 24 -15.82 -58.41 19.24
CA VAL A 24 -16.74 -58.14 20.35
C VAL A 24 -16.20 -58.84 21.59
N LEU A 25 -15.85 -58.10 22.64
CA LEU A 25 -15.53 -58.65 23.96
C LEU A 25 -16.70 -58.36 24.90
N ALA A 26 -17.47 -59.40 25.23
CA ALA A 26 -18.47 -59.37 26.28
C ALA A 26 -17.80 -59.66 27.63
N VAL A 27 -18.03 -58.81 28.63
CA VAL A 27 -17.69 -59.07 30.03
C VAL A 27 -18.97 -58.90 30.85
N LEU A 28 -19.35 -59.96 31.55
CA LEU A 28 -20.48 -60.03 32.49
C LEU A 28 -20.03 -59.64 33.91
N THR A 29 -20.86 -58.80 34.53
CA THR A 29 -21.26 -58.74 35.95
C THR A 29 -20.21 -58.68 37.07
N GLY A 30 -20.23 -57.56 37.79
CA GLY A 30 -19.95 -57.49 39.22
C GLY A 30 -20.88 -56.46 39.86
N CYS A 31 -21.98 -56.91 40.46
CA CYS A 31 -22.82 -56.09 41.32
C CYS A 31 -22.18 -56.03 42.72
N THR A 32 -21.75 -54.84 43.13
CA THR A 32 -21.56 -54.51 44.55
C THR A 32 -22.46 -53.33 44.86
N GLU A 33 -23.49 -53.59 45.67
CA GLU A 33 -24.37 -52.56 46.23
C GLU A 33 -23.56 -51.72 47.21
N GLY A 34 -23.13 -50.55 46.73
CA GLY A 34 -22.57 -49.48 47.55
C GLY A 34 -23.61 -48.36 47.71
N THR A 35 -23.99 -48.10 48.96
CA THR A 35 -24.82 -47.01 49.44
C THR A 35 -24.57 -45.68 48.70
N PRO A 36 -25.60 -44.95 48.21
CA PRO A 36 -25.40 -43.69 47.51
C PRO A 36 -24.99 -42.61 48.50
N LEU A 37 -23.71 -42.21 48.46
CA LEU A 37 -23.25 -40.94 49.02
C LEU A 37 -23.80 -39.81 48.14
N ILE A 38 -24.58 -38.93 48.77
CA ILE A 38 -25.06 -37.68 48.19
C ILE A 38 -23.86 -36.72 48.12
N GLY A 39 -23.53 -36.24 46.91
CA GLY A 39 -22.88 -34.94 46.76
C GLY A 39 -21.52 -34.84 46.07
N GLU A 40 -21.22 -35.59 45.01
CA GLU A 40 -20.25 -35.14 44.01
C GLU A 40 -20.90 -35.08 42.63
N GLY A 41 -21.09 -33.86 42.12
CA GLY A 41 -21.59 -33.64 40.77
C GLY A 41 -20.72 -34.36 39.75
N LYS A 42 -21.36 -35.08 38.82
CA LYS A 42 -20.67 -35.79 37.73
C LYS A 42 -19.61 -34.90 37.07
N PRO A 43 -18.43 -35.44 36.70
CA PRO A 43 -17.44 -34.69 35.94
C PRO A 43 -18.09 -34.06 34.71
N ARG A 44 -18.03 -32.73 34.59
CA ARG A 44 -18.52 -32.04 33.40
C ARG A 44 -17.62 -32.37 32.23
N THR A 45 -18.22 -32.45 31.04
CA THR A 45 -17.39 -32.57 29.83
C THR A 45 -16.55 -31.31 29.66
N PRO A 46 -15.36 -31.38 29.03
CA PRO A 46 -14.55 -30.18 28.76
C PRO A 46 -15.30 -29.08 27.99
N ARG A 47 -16.31 -29.44 27.18
CA ARG A 47 -17.20 -28.48 26.49
C ARG A 47 -18.11 -27.71 27.44
N ASP A 48 -18.58 -28.36 28.51
CA ASP A 48 -19.42 -27.74 29.53
C ASP A 48 -18.61 -26.94 30.56
N ALA A 49 -17.34 -27.31 30.75
CA ALA A 49 -16.41 -26.64 31.66
C ALA A 49 -15.82 -25.35 31.05
N ILE A 50 -15.51 -25.33 29.75
CA ILE A 50 -14.90 -24.19 29.06
C ILE A 50 -15.73 -23.84 27.83
N ARG A 51 -16.35 -22.66 27.81
CA ARG A 51 -17.09 -22.11 26.67
C ARG A 51 -16.14 -21.29 25.80
N ILE A 52 -16.06 -21.62 24.52
CA ILE A 52 -15.25 -20.91 23.53
C ILE A 52 -16.14 -20.50 22.37
N LEU A 53 -16.10 -19.23 22.00
CA LEU A 53 -16.67 -18.69 20.77
C LEU A 53 -15.56 -17.99 19.96
N PRO A 54 -15.55 -18.12 18.63
CA PRO A 54 -16.36 -19.01 17.79
C PRO A 54 -16.23 -20.51 18.14
N GLN A 55 -17.23 -21.31 17.74
CA GLN A 55 -17.25 -22.75 18.02
C GLN A 55 -16.17 -23.50 17.24
N ASP A 56 -15.83 -24.70 17.73
CA ASP A 56 -14.86 -25.56 17.07
C ASP A 56 -15.34 -26.03 15.71
N GLY A 57 -14.47 -25.91 14.72
CA GLY A 57 -14.74 -26.17 13.31
C GLY A 57 -15.54 -25.08 12.59
N ALA A 58 -15.88 -23.95 13.24
CA ALA A 58 -16.60 -22.87 12.59
C ALA A 58 -15.83 -22.35 11.36
N LYS A 59 -16.57 -22.04 10.29
CA LYS A 59 -16.05 -21.51 9.03
C LYS A 59 -16.69 -20.16 8.73
N ASP A 60 -16.02 -19.39 7.89
CA ASP A 60 -16.50 -18.09 7.40
C ASP A 60 -16.94 -17.13 8.52
N VAL A 61 -16.22 -17.17 9.65
CA VAL A 61 -16.51 -16.29 10.78
C VAL A 61 -16.24 -14.84 10.38
N ASP A 62 -17.23 -13.97 10.59
CA ASP A 62 -17.17 -12.54 10.27
C ASP A 62 -16.08 -11.80 11.08
N SER A 63 -15.41 -10.82 10.47
CA SER A 63 -14.33 -10.02 11.11
C SER A 63 -14.77 -9.24 12.35
N GLU A 64 -16.06 -8.90 12.48
CA GLU A 64 -16.62 -8.21 13.64
C GLU A 64 -16.93 -9.17 14.79
N SER A 65 -16.91 -10.49 14.53
CA SER A 65 -17.02 -11.48 15.60
C SER A 65 -15.81 -11.39 16.53
N ARG A 66 -16.00 -11.77 17.79
CA ARG A 66 -14.96 -11.73 18.82
C ARG A 66 -14.61 -13.13 19.30
N ILE A 67 -13.37 -13.28 19.76
CA ILE A 67 -12.95 -14.46 20.51
C ILE A 67 -13.39 -14.27 21.95
N GLU A 68 -14.17 -15.22 22.45
CA GLU A 68 -14.62 -15.27 23.82
C GLU A 68 -14.26 -16.64 24.41
N VAL A 69 -13.54 -16.63 25.54
CA VAL A 69 -13.25 -17.83 26.32
C VAL A 69 -13.75 -17.58 27.73
N LYS A 70 -14.72 -18.37 28.18
CA LYS A 70 -15.34 -18.27 29.51
C LYS A 70 -15.44 -19.61 30.22
N VAL A 71 -15.37 -19.57 31.54
CA VAL A 71 -15.64 -20.73 32.40
C VAL A 71 -16.87 -20.41 33.27
N PRO A 72 -17.94 -21.23 33.20
CA PRO A 72 -19.11 -21.02 34.06
C PRO A 72 -18.80 -21.21 35.55
N ASP A 73 -17.94 -22.20 35.85
CA ASP A 73 -17.50 -22.54 37.20
C ASP A 73 -15.99 -22.76 37.21
N GLY A 74 -15.32 -22.32 38.28
CA GLY A 74 -13.86 -22.35 38.40
C GLY A 74 -13.16 -21.11 37.86
N ARG A 75 -11.91 -21.27 37.40
CA ARG A 75 -11.10 -20.21 36.80
C ARG A 75 -10.25 -20.73 35.64
N LEU A 76 -10.01 -19.88 34.66
CA LEU A 76 -9.03 -20.08 33.60
C LEU A 76 -7.63 -20.01 34.20
N GLU A 77 -6.83 -21.03 33.91
CA GLU A 77 -5.41 -21.09 34.28
C GLU A 77 -4.53 -20.61 33.12
N ARG A 78 -4.90 -20.97 31.88
CA ARG A 78 -4.15 -20.61 30.68
C ARG A 78 -5.09 -20.48 29.49
N VAL A 79 -4.88 -19.43 28.69
CA VAL A 79 -5.48 -19.29 27.36
C VAL A 79 -4.40 -18.88 26.39
N ARG A 80 -4.21 -19.67 25.33
CA ARG A 80 -3.31 -19.34 24.21
C ARG A 80 -4.14 -19.28 22.94
N VAL A 81 -4.05 -18.16 22.24
CA VAL A 81 -4.73 -17.96 20.95
C VAL A 81 -3.67 -17.71 19.90
N THR A 82 -3.65 -18.54 18.86
CA THR A 82 -2.74 -18.42 17.73
C THR A 82 -3.53 -18.13 16.46
N ARG A 83 -3.21 -17.03 15.80
CA ARG A 83 -3.64 -16.73 14.43
C ARG A 83 -2.64 -17.36 13.46
N ILE A 84 -3.15 -18.05 12.45
CA ILE A 84 -2.38 -18.71 11.40
C ILE A 84 -2.84 -18.12 10.07
N GLU A 85 -1.91 -17.51 9.36
CA GLU A 85 -2.16 -16.79 8.11
C GLU A 85 -0.93 -16.91 7.22
N ASP A 86 -1.11 -17.26 5.94
CA ASP A 86 0.01 -17.40 4.97
C ASP A 86 1.17 -18.27 5.51
N ALA A 87 0.83 -19.36 6.21
CA ALA A 87 1.74 -20.25 6.95
C ALA A 87 2.53 -19.62 8.13
N GLN A 88 2.36 -18.32 8.40
CA GLN A 88 2.88 -17.65 9.58
C GLN A 88 1.98 -17.89 10.79
N ARG A 89 2.58 -17.98 11.97
CA ARG A 89 1.87 -18.12 13.25
C ARG A 89 2.14 -16.89 14.11
N GLN A 90 1.07 -16.23 14.52
CA GLN A 90 1.14 -15.07 15.41
C GLN A 90 0.29 -15.34 16.65
N GLU A 91 0.89 -15.18 17.83
CA GLU A 91 0.13 -15.22 19.07
C GLU A 91 -0.75 -13.97 19.20
N VAL A 92 -2.03 -14.16 19.47
CA VAL A 92 -2.96 -13.08 19.81
C VAL A 92 -2.82 -12.82 21.29
N THR A 93 -2.17 -11.71 21.62
CA THR A 93 -1.98 -11.29 23.01
C THR A 93 -3.35 -11.04 23.66
N GLY A 94 -3.53 -11.53 24.88
CA GLY A 94 -4.75 -11.31 25.64
C GLY A 94 -4.56 -11.53 27.13
N ARG A 95 -5.60 -11.26 27.90
CA ARG A 95 -5.56 -11.26 29.36
C ARG A 95 -6.75 -12.02 29.93
N ILE A 96 -6.49 -12.82 30.96
CA ILE A 96 -7.53 -13.42 31.80
C ILE A 96 -8.06 -12.32 32.76
N SER A 97 -9.38 -12.23 32.89
CA SER A 97 -10.04 -11.28 33.80
C SER A 97 -9.59 -11.49 35.25
N GLN A 98 -9.74 -10.47 36.10
CA GLN A 98 -9.27 -10.54 37.49
C GLN A 98 -9.97 -11.63 38.31
N ASP A 99 -11.25 -11.89 38.01
CA ASP A 99 -12.02 -12.98 38.60
C ASP A 99 -11.66 -14.36 38.04
N GLY A 100 -10.77 -14.42 37.04
CA GLY A 100 -10.32 -15.65 36.40
C GLY A 100 -11.35 -16.28 35.45
N ARG A 101 -12.52 -15.68 35.23
CA ARG A 101 -13.65 -16.36 34.56
C ARG A 101 -13.71 -16.17 33.05
N SER A 102 -12.96 -15.21 32.52
CA SER A 102 -12.98 -14.89 31.09
C SER A 102 -11.59 -14.51 30.58
N TRP A 103 -11.39 -14.62 29.28
CA TRP A 103 -10.21 -14.10 28.59
C TRP A 103 -10.63 -13.21 27.43
N GLU A 104 -9.86 -12.14 27.24
CA GLU A 104 -10.11 -11.13 26.22
C GLU A 104 -8.80 -10.74 25.52
N PRO A 105 -8.80 -10.48 24.21
CA PRO A 105 -7.61 -9.99 23.50
C PRO A 105 -7.23 -8.57 23.96
N LEU A 106 -5.92 -8.31 24.09
CA LEU A 106 -5.36 -7.00 24.41
C LEU A 106 -5.17 -6.19 23.12
N GLY A 107 -5.36 -4.86 23.17
CA GLY A 107 -5.14 -3.96 22.02
C GLY A 107 -6.40 -3.43 21.34
N GLY A 108 -7.58 -3.68 21.91
CA GLY A 108 -8.82 -2.93 21.60
C GLY A 108 -9.46 -3.20 20.24
N THR A 109 -8.79 -3.85 19.29
CA THR A 109 -9.43 -4.21 18.02
C THR A 109 -10.35 -5.41 18.22
N GLY A 110 -9.91 -6.48 18.90
CA GLY A 110 -10.70 -7.69 19.16
C GLY A 110 -11.44 -8.24 17.94
N ARG A 111 -11.03 -7.80 16.74
CA ARG A 111 -11.55 -8.12 15.43
C ARG A 111 -10.70 -9.25 14.91
N LEU A 112 -11.36 -10.19 14.26
CA LEU A 112 -10.67 -11.30 13.65
C LEU A 112 -10.07 -10.82 12.33
N GLY A 113 -8.75 -10.94 12.19
CA GLY A 113 -8.10 -10.80 10.89
C GLY A 113 -8.68 -11.81 9.89
N LEU A 114 -8.92 -11.36 8.66
CA LEU A 114 -9.61 -12.12 7.62
C LEU A 114 -8.69 -13.19 7.01
N ALA A 115 -9.28 -14.10 6.23
CA ALA A 115 -8.57 -15.19 5.54
C ALA A 115 -7.58 -15.97 6.45
N SER A 116 -7.92 -16.11 7.73
CA SER A 116 -7.06 -16.65 8.76
C SER A 116 -7.69 -17.88 9.41
N LYS A 117 -6.84 -18.76 9.93
CA LYS A 117 -7.24 -19.82 10.86
C LYS A 117 -6.83 -19.42 12.27
N TYR A 118 -7.71 -19.60 13.24
CA TYR A 118 -7.39 -19.44 14.65
C TYR A 118 -7.33 -20.78 15.35
N SER A 119 -6.41 -20.90 16.30
CA SER A 119 -6.27 -22.03 17.20
C SER A 119 -6.26 -21.53 18.63
N ILE A 120 -7.22 -21.99 19.43
CA ILE A 120 -7.39 -21.63 20.84
C ILE A 120 -7.12 -22.86 21.68
N GLU A 121 -6.25 -22.71 22.66
CA GLU A 121 -6.01 -23.69 23.71
C GLU A 121 -6.35 -23.05 25.05
N ALA A 122 -7.28 -23.65 25.79
CA ALA A 122 -7.71 -23.18 27.09
C ALA A 122 -7.59 -24.28 28.14
N VAL A 123 -7.10 -23.92 29.33
CA VAL A 123 -7.05 -24.78 30.51
C VAL A 123 -7.78 -24.07 31.64
N ALA A 124 -8.68 -24.78 32.31
CA ALA A 124 -9.44 -24.30 33.44
C ALA A 124 -9.32 -25.26 34.62
N VAL A 125 -9.51 -24.74 35.83
CA VAL A 125 -9.54 -25.51 37.07
C VAL A 125 -10.83 -25.19 37.83
N ASP A 126 -11.54 -26.24 38.26
CA ASP A 126 -12.78 -26.10 39.04
C ASP A 126 -12.49 -25.89 40.54
N ALA A 127 -13.55 -25.71 41.35
CA ALA A 127 -13.43 -25.51 42.79
C ALA A 127 -12.86 -26.73 43.53
N ALA A 128 -12.96 -27.93 42.94
CA ALA A 128 -12.40 -29.17 43.48
C ALA A 128 -10.94 -29.39 43.02
N GLY A 129 -10.34 -28.44 42.32
CA GLY A 129 -8.96 -28.54 41.83
C GLY A 129 -8.79 -29.40 40.57
N ARG A 130 -9.87 -29.85 39.93
CA ARG A 130 -9.82 -30.68 38.73
C ARG A 130 -9.58 -29.81 37.50
N ARG A 131 -8.61 -30.21 36.67
CA ARG A 131 -8.27 -29.51 35.43
C ARG A 131 -9.08 -30.03 34.24
N SER A 132 -9.53 -29.08 33.41
CA SER A 132 -10.13 -29.35 32.10
C SER A 132 -9.34 -28.60 31.03
N ALA A 133 -9.13 -29.23 29.88
CA ALA A 133 -8.48 -28.61 28.72
C ALA A 133 -9.41 -28.67 27.51
N ARG A 134 -9.44 -27.59 26.73
CA ARG A 134 -10.22 -27.50 25.50
C ARG A 134 -9.39 -26.83 24.41
N ASN A 135 -9.34 -27.48 23.26
CA ASN A 135 -8.77 -26.94 22.04
C ASN A 135 -9.90 -26.62 21.07
N THR A 136 -9.77 -25.53 20.31
CA THR A 136 -10.80 -25.09 19.36
C THR A 136 -10.13 -24.41 18.19
N THR A 137 -10.56 -24.75 16.98
CA THR A 137 -10.09 -24.10 15.76
C THR A 137 -11.25 -23.58 14.94
N PHE A 138 -11.08 -22.44 14.27
CA PHE A 138 -12.06 -21.91 13.33
C PHE A 138 -11.36 -21.12 12.23
N THR A 139 -12.06 -20.88 11.11
CA THR A 139 -11.59 -20.04 10.01
C THR A 139 -12.48 -18.83 9.83
N THR A 140 -11.87 -17.70 9.48
CA THR A 140 -12.58 -16.45 9.21
C THR A 140 -12.96 -16.31 7.76
N LEU A 141 -13.89 -15.40 7.48
CA LEU A 141 -14.27 -14.99 6.14
C LEU A 141 -13.04 -14.75 5.24
N VAL A 142 -13.08 -15.29 4.03
CA VAL A 142 -12.10 -15.02 2.96
C VAL A 142 -12.74 -14.01 2.00
N PRO A 143 -12.22 -12.77 1.89
CA PRO A 143 -12.72 -11.81 0.93
C PRO A 143 -12.58 -12.30 -0.51
N GLU A 144 -13.68 -12.29 -1.27
CA GLU A 144 -13.69 -12.58 -2.70
C GLU A 144 -12.98 -11.49 -3.52
N HIS A 145 -12.97 -10.26 -3.00
CA HIS A 145 -12.41 -9.11 -3.69
C HIS A 145 -11.38 -8.39 -2.81
N ARG A 146 -10.24 -8.09 -3.43
CA ARG A 146 -9.14 -7.36 -2.80
C ARG A 146 -8.79 -6.09 -3.58
N PHE A 147 -8.32 -5.07 -2.88
CA PHE A 147 -7.69 -3.90 -3.47
C PHE A 147 -6.25 -3.73 -2.94
N ILE A 148 -5.42 -3.07 -3.74
CA ILE A 148 -4.08 -2.63 -3.38
C ILE A 148 -3.89 -1.19 -3.81
N GLY A 149 -3.02 -0.46 -3.10
CA GLY A 149 -2.46 0.81 -3.53
C GLY A 149 -1.06 0.60 -4.09
N TYR A 150 -0.85 1.08 -5.31
CA TYR A 150 0.49 1.41 -5.81
C TYR A 150 0.87 2.75 -5.21
N PHE A 151 2.10 2.90 -4.73
CA PHE A 151 2.48 4.15 -4.08
C PHE A 151 3.90 4.57 -4.41
N LYS A 152 4.12 5.87 -4.29
CA LYS A 152 5.41 6.54 -4.36
C LYS A 152 5.56 7.44 -3.12
N PRO A 153 6.78 7.66 -2.62
CA PRO A 153 8.05 7.13 -3.12
C PRO A 153 8.32 5.69 -2.67
N GLU A 154 9.38 5.09 -3.23
CA GLU A 154 9.83 3.74 -2.90
C GLU A 154 10.60 3.68 -1.57
N ASN A 155 10.67 2.49 -0.97
CA ASN A 155 11.37 2.27 0.29
C ASN A 155 12.87 2.52 0.18
N ARG A 156 13.40 3.29 1.12
CA ARG A 156 14.80 3.73 1.25
C ARG A 156 15.28 4.63 0.11
N SER A 157 14.36 5.27 -0.60
CA SER A 157 14.71 6.27 -1.61
C SER A 157 15.10 7.61 -0.97
N THR A 158 15.87 8.40 -1.70
CA THR A 158 16.11 9.82 -1.41
C THR A 158 15.38 10.67 -2.44
N VAL A 159 14.58 11.63 -2.00
CA VAL A 159 13.68 12.44 -2.85
C VAL A 159 13.88 13.94 -2.63
N GLY A 160 13.48 14.75 -3.60
CA GLY A 160 13.46 16.21 -3.47
C GLY A 160 12.37 16.72 -2.51
N THR A 161 12.49 17.99 -2.12
CA THR A 161 11.62 18.62 -1.09
C THR A 161 10.14 18.77 -1.50
N GLY A 162 9.83 18.63 -2.78
CA GLY A 162 8.47 18.67 -3.33
C GLY A 162 7.75 17.33 -3.34
N MET A 163 8.37 16.23 -2.89
CA MET A 163 7.77 14.91 -2.95
C MET A 163 6.41 14.85 -2.24
N ILE A 164 5.41 14.28 -2.90
CA ILE A 164 4.09 13.96 -2.33
C ILE A 164 4.01 12.45 -2.21
N VAL A 165 3.60 11.94 -1.05
CA VAL A 165 3.35 10.50 -0.90
C VAL A 165 2.01 10.20 -1.58
N SER A 166 2.02 9.50 -2.70
CA SER A 166 0.83 9.24 -3.53
C SER A 166 0.46 7.76 -3.47
N PHE A 167 -0.83 7.47 -3.34
CA PHE A 167 -1.40 6.13 -3.46
C PHE A 167 -2.42 6.11 -4.59
N ASP A 168 -2.18 5.26 -5.59
CA ASP A 168 -3.11 4.94 -6.67
C ASP A 168 -3.68 3.54 -6.44
N PHE A 169 -4.97 3.46 -6.13
CA PHE A 169 -5.66 2.22 -5.86
C PHE A 169 -6.14 1.56 -7.15
N ASN A 170 -5.95 0.25 -7.25
CA ASN A 170 -6.42 -0.53 -8.42
C ASN A 170 -7.96 -0.65 -8.51
N ARG A 171 -8.68 -0.12 -7.52
CA ARG A 171 -10.14 -0.13 -7.42
C ARG A 171 -10.64 1.16 -6.77
N PRO A 172 -11.85 1.62 -7.13
CA PRO A 172 -12.49 2.75 -6.45
C PRO A 172 -12.67 2.51 -4.95
N ILE A 173 -12.34 3.49 -4.14
CA ILE A 173 -12.51 3.47 -2.69
C ILE A 173 -13.79 4.23 -2.30
N ARG A 174 -14.71 3.53 -1.64
CA ARG A 174 -15.97 4.08 -1.11
C ARG A 174 -15.83 4.48 0.35
N ASN A 175 -15.14 3.68 1.16
CA ASN A 175 -14.87 3.98 2.57
C ASN A 175 -13.51 4.69 2.72
N ARG A 176 -13.45 5.93 2.24
CA ARG A 176 -12.22 6.73 2.22
C ARG A 176 -11.64 6.98 3.60
N ALA A 177 -12.49 7.26 4.60
CA ALA A 177 -12.03 7.51 5.95
C ALA A 177 -11.33 6.29 6.56
N ALA A 178 -11.82 5.08 6.33
CA ALA A 178 -11.16 3.87 6.81
C ALA A 178 -9.80 3.63 6.12
N VAL A 179 -9.75 3.82 4.80
CA VAL A 179 -8.51 3.65 4.02
C VAL A 179 -7.47 4.71 4.36
N GLU A 180 -7.86 5.98 4.46
CA GLU A 180 -6.96 7.07 4.81
C GLU A 180 -6.44 6.92 6.24
N LYS A 181 -7.29 6.55 7.21
CA LYS A 181 -6.87 6.29 8.60
C LYS A 181 -5.88 5.14 8.71
N ALA A 182 -5.98 4.17 7.81
CA ALA A 182 -5.12 3.00 7.76
C ALA A 182 -3.74 3.28 7.14
N ILE A 183 -3.54 4.44 6.51
CA ILE A 183 -2.24 4.88 6.00
C ILE A 183 -1.76 6.01 6.89
N ARG A 184 -0.67 5.78 7.63
CA ARG A 184 -0.09 6.79 8.51
C ARG A 184 1.23 7.27 7.92
N VAL A 185 1.33 8.58 7.71
CA VAL A 185 2.58 9.23 7.29
C VAL A 185 3.10 10.06 8.45
N THR A 186 4.29 9.72 8.94
CA THR A 186 4.98 10.44 10.02
C THR A 186 6.33 10.92 9.54
N ALA A 187 6.84 11.98 10.16
CA ALA A 187 8.09 12.60 9.76
C ALA A 187 8.94 13.00 10.97
N GLU A 188 10.25 13.02 10.79
CA GLU A 188 11.23 13.53 11.73
C GLU A 188 12.16 14.52 11.02
N PRO A 189 12.19 15.81 11.41
CA PRO A 189 11.39 16.44 12.46
C PRO A 189 9.88 16.41 12.21
N ALA A 190 9.09 16.38 13.30
CA ALA A 190 7.64 16.28 13.22
C ALA A 190 7.00 17.47 12.46
N VAL A 191 6.11 17.15 11.53
CA VAL A 191 5.27 18.10 10.78
C VAL A 191 3.89 17.49 10.54
N GLU A 192 2.85 18.32 10.50
CA GLU A 192 1.51 17.88 10.12
C GLU A 192 1.52 17.43 8.65
N VAL A 193 1.06 16.20 8.39
CA VAL A 193 0.89 15.64 7.04
C VAL A 193 -0.57 15.26 6.87
N VAL A 194 -1.20 15.74 5.80
CA VAL A 194 -2.64 15.56 5.58
C VAL A 194 -2.89 14.88 4.24
N GLY A 195 -3.82 13.94 4.22
CA GLY A 195 -4.30 13.26 3.02
C GLY A 195 -5.27 14.12 2.21
N HIS A 196 -5.25 13.96 0.90
CA HIS A 196 -6.20 14.58 -0.04
C HIS A 196 -6.61 13.55 -1.09
N TRP A 197 -7.91 13.36 -1.25
CA TRP A 197 -8.45 12.45 -2.25
C TRP A 197 -8.63 13.15 -3.60
N PHE A 198 -7.99 12.63 -4.63
CA PHE A 198 -8.27 12.95 -6.02
C PHE A 198 -9.10 11.83 -6.65
N GLY A 199 -10.15 12.22 -7.40
CA GLY A 199 -11.00 11.23 -8.06
C GLY A 199 -11.62 10.24 -7.06
N LYS A 200 -11.60 8.94 -7.40
CA LYS A 200 -12.21 7.85 -6.61
C LYS A 200 -11.20 6.86 -6.03
N ASP A 201 -9.95 6.98 -6.44
CA ASP A 201 -8.93 5.94 -6.37
C ASP A 201 -7.52 6.51 -6.15
N ARG A 202 -7.35 7.83 -5.97
CA ARG A 202 -6.05 8.42 -5.63
C ARG A 202 -6.09 9.17 -4.31
N LEU A 203 -5.09 8.93 -3.46
CA LEU A 203 -4.90 9.58 -2.17
C LEU A 203 -3.46 10.07 -2.03
N ASP A 204 -3.30 11.37 -1.88
CA ASP A 204 -2.01 12.04 -1.77
C ASP A 204 -1.80 12.60 -0.37
N PHE A 205 -0.60 12.53 0.17
CA PHE A 205 -0.23 13.10 1.46
C PHE A 205 0.93 14.08 1.31
N ARG A 206 0.78 15.26 1.92
CA ARG A 206 1.87 16.24 2.05
C ARG A 206 1.70 17.15 3.27
N PRO A 207 2.78 17.79 3.72
CA PRO A 207 2.72 18.91 4.64
C PRO A 207 2.24 20.21 3.96
N ALA A 208 2.00 21.25 4.76
CA ALA A 208 1.50 22.54 4.29
C ALA A 208 2.46 23.23 3.30
N THR A 209 3.76 23.17 3.58
CA THR A 209 4.88 23.68 2.77
C THR A 209 5.77 22.53 2.34
N TYR A 210 6.74 22.77 1.44
CA TYR A 210 7.73 21.75 1.07
C TYR A 210 8.42 21.15 2.30
N TRP A 211 8.83 19.90 2.16
CA TRP A 211 9.59 19.19 3.18
C TRP A 211 10.91 19.92 3.48
N LYS A 212 11.36 19.87 4.73
CA LYS A 212 12.69 20.35 5.09
C LYS A 212 13.74 19.33 4.62
N PRO A 213 14.88 19.76 4.04
CA PRO A 213 15.99 18.85 3.77
C PRO A 213 16.41 18.07 5.01
N GLY A 214 16.74 16.79 4.83
CA GLY A 214 17.10 15.86 5.90
C GLY A 214 15.92 15.27 6.67
N THR A 215 14.66 15.57 6.29
CA THR A 215 13.49 14.96 6.94
C THR A 215 13.44 13.47 6.63
N GLU A 216 13.35 12.63 7.65
CA GLU A 216 13.04 11.21 7.51
C GLU A 216 11.53 11.00 7.57
N VAL A 217 10.97 10.33 6.56
CA VAL A 217 9.52 10.10 6.47
C VAL A 217 9.23 8.60 6.51
N THR A 218 8.31 8.21 7.38
CA THR A 218 7.81 6.85 7.50
C THR A 218 6.35 6.78 7.07
N VAL A 219 6.03 5.80 6.22
CA VAL A 219 4.70 5.50 5.72
C VAL A 219 4.31 4.09 6.19
N ASP A 220 3.43 4.02 7.18
CA ASP A 220 2.81 2.79 7.63
C ASP A 220 1.55 2.52 6.79
N VAL A 221 1.63 1.51 5.92
CA VAL A 221 0.52 1.03 5.10
C VAL A 221 -0.18 -0.08 5.85
N GLY A 222 -1.26 0.22 6.55
CA GLY A 222 -2.07 -0.71 7.34
C GLY A 222 -3.36 -1.14 6.66
N LEU A 223 -3.35 -1.35 5.33
CA LEU A 223 -4.56 -1.61 4.54
C LEU A 223 -5.11 -3.03 4.67
N ARG A 224 -4.34 -3.98 5.19
CA ARG A 224 -4.78 -5.37 5.37
C ARG A 224 -6.06 -5.40 6.19
N ASP A 225 -7.07 -6.08 5.65
CA ASP A 225 -8.40 -6.27 6.24
C ASP A 225 -9.20 -4.98 6.46
N VAL A 226 -8.74 -3.85 5.90
CA VAL A 226 -9.50 -2.60 5.83
C VAL A 226 -10.48 -2.69 4.68
N GLN A 227 -11.77 -2.50 4.97
CA GLN A 227 -12.81 -2.51 3.94
C GLN A 227 -12.82 -1.17 3.20
N GLY A 228 -12.38 -1.17 1.94
CA GLY A 228 -12.34 0.02 1.08
C GLY A 228 -13.65 0.25 0.31
N ALA A 229 -14.42 -0.80 0.08
CA ALA A 229 -15.78 -0.78 -0.49
C ALA A 229 -16.55 -2.02 0.03
N PRO A 230 -17.90 -2.06 -0.09
CA PRO A 230 -18.66 -3.23 0.36
C PRO A 230 -18.09 -4.55 -0.19
N GLY A 231 -17.67 -5.44 0.71
CA GLY A 231 -17.05 -6.73 0.35
C GLY A 231 -15.63 -6.69 -0.22
N VAL A 232 -15.02 -5.51 -0.37
CA VAL A 232 -13.66 -5.34 -0.93
C VAL A 232 -12.69 -4.89 0.15
N TYR A 233 -11.67 -5.71 0.40
CA TYR A 233 -10.72 -5.51 1.49
C TYR A 233 -9.30 -5.31 1.01
N GLY A 234 -8.52 -4.50 1.72
CA GLY A 234 -7.11 -4.32 1.41
C GLY A 234 -6.31 -5.58 1.76
N SER A 235 -5.16 -5.75 1.12
CA SER A 235 -4.25 -6.88 1.36
C SER A 235 -2.86 -6.46 1.84
N GLN A 236 -2.52 -5.18 1.79
CA GLN A 236 -1.18 -4.69 2.07
C GLN A 236 -1.01 -4.31 3.55
N GLN A 237 0.01 -4.88 4.19
CA GLN A 237 0.52 -4.42 5.47
C GLN A 237 2.04 -4.30 5.40
N LYS A 238 2.58 -3.09 5.44
CA LYS A 238 4.03 -2.83 5.40
C LYS A 238 4.37 -1.42 5.86
N THR A 239 5.60 -1.25 6.30
CA THR A 239 6.19 0.05 6.63
C THR A 239 7.26 0.38 5.60
N VAL A 240 7.28 1.64 5.15
CA VAL A 240 8.19 2.18 4.15
C VAL A 240 8.82 3.44 4.72
N GLY A 241 10.13 3.60 4.59
CA GLY A 241 10.85 4.82 4.96
C GLY A 241 11.49 5.48 3.74
N PHE A 242 11.59 6.81 3.71
CA PHE A 242 12.37 7.54 2.72
C PHE A 242 12.94 8.82 3.32
N THR A 243 14.02 9.33 2.71
CA THR A 243 14.72 10.52 3.18
C THR A 243 14.49 11.67 2.21
N VAL A 244 14.18 12.84 2.73
CA VAL A 244 14.12 14.08 1.95
C VAL A 244 15.55 14.63 1.82
N GLY A 245 16.04 14.72 0.59
CA GLY A 245 17.35 15.26 0.26
C GLY A 245 17.39 16.78 0.25
N ARG A 246 18.30 17.33 -0.56
CA ARG A 246 18.46 18.78 -0.78
C ARG A 246 17.21 19.43 -1.36
N SER A 247 17.08 20.75 -1.22
CA SER A 247 16.05 21.50 -1.93
C SER A 247 16.54 21.90 -3.32
N GLN A 248 15.74 21.63 -4.35
CA GLN A 248 15.96 22.17 -5.68
C GLN A 248 14.64 22.63 -6.31
N VAL A 249 14.59 23.89 -6.70
CA VAL A 249 13.47 24.51 -7.41
C VAL A 249 14.01 25.14 -8.68
N SER A 250 13.45 24.75 -9.82
CA SER A 250 13.83 25.28 -11.12
C SER A 250 12.70 26.16 -11.65
N LEU A 251 12.93 27.48 -11.68
CA LEU A 251 11.96 28.45 -12.17
C LEU A 251 12.13 28.62 -13.67
N VAL A 252 11.16 28.15 -14.44
CA VAL A 252 11.07 28.34 -15.88
C VAL A 252 10.22 29.57 -16.15
N ASP A 253 10.82 30.57 -16.80
CA ASP A 253 10.08 31.69 -17.38
C ASP A 253 9.87 31.39 -18.87
N ALA A 254 8.61 31.13 -19.24
CA ALA A 254 8.27 30.79 -20.62
C ALA A 254 8.33 32.00 -21.56
N ALA A 255 8.22 33.23 -21.05
CA ALA A 255 8.32 34.44 -21.86
C ALA A 255 9.78 34.87 -22.07
N GLU A 256 10.61 34.74 -21.05
CA GLU A 256 12.05 35.05 -21.12
C GLU A 256 12.89 33.89 -21.70
N HIS A 257 12.29 32.72 -21.90
CA HIS A 257 12.95 31.53 -22.44
C HIS A 257 14.14 31.05 -21.59
N THR A 258 14.05 31.21 -20.27
CA THR A 258 15.10 30.84 -19.32
C THR A 258 14.59 29.91 -18.22
N MET A 259 15.49 29.13 -17.67
CA MET A 259 15.27 28.37 -16.44
C MET A 259 16.35 28.69 -15.41
N GLU A 260 15.95 29.26 -14.27
CA GLU A 260 16.83 29.44 -13.12
C GLU A 260 16.80 28.19 -12.25
N VAL A 261 17.92 27.49 -12.15
CA VAL A 261 18.06 26.32 -11.27
C VAL A 261 18.58 26.79 -9.91
N ARG A 262 17.72 26.70 -8.88
CA ARG A 262 18.06 27.11 -7.53
C ARG A 262 18.16 25.92 -6.60
N ARG A 263 19.25 25.85 -5.85
CA ARG A 263 19.50 24.79 -4.86
C ARG A 263 19.69 25.43 -3.51
N ASP A 264 18.92 24.95 -2.54
CA ASP A 264 18.91 25.49 -1.18
C ASP A 264 18.70 27.02 -1.13
N GLY A 265 17.97 27.55 -2.12
CA GLY A 265 17.66 28.98 -2.30
C GLY A 265 18.66 29.75 -3.16
N GLU A 266 19.86 29.23 -3.40
CA GLU A 266 20.92 29.90 -4.15
C GLU A 266 20.83 29.62 -5.66
N LEU A 267 21.15 30.61 -6.50
CA LEU A 267 21.21 30.42 -7.95
C LEU A 267 22.41 29.56 -8.31
N LEU A 268 22.19 28.37 -8.86
CA LEU A 268 23.27 27.53 -9.38
C LEU A 268 23.60 27.86 -10.83
N SER A 269 22.56 28.04 -11.65
CA SER A 269 22.72 28.31 -13.07
C SER A 269 21.45 28.88 -13.67
N THR A 270 21.60 29.65 -14.74
CA THR A 270 20.49 30.03 -15.63
C THR A 270 20.70 29.34 -16.96
N VAL A 271 19.73 28.52 -17.36
CA VAL A 271 19.80 27.67 -18.54
C VAL A 271 18.84 28.20 -19.61
N PRO A 272 19.28 28.43 -20.85
CA PRO A 272 18.37 28.79 -21.94
C PRO A 272 17.48 27.59 -22.29
N ILE A 273 16.18 27.85 -22.46
CA ILE A 273 15.17 26.81 -22.73
C ILE A 273 14.36 27.14 -23.98
N THR A 274 13.60 26.15 -24.45
CA THR A 274 12.44 26.38 -25.33
C THR A 274 11.21 25.75 -24.69
N ALA A 275 10.09 26.48 -24.61
CA ALA A 275 8.84 25.98 -24.05
C ALA A 275 7.80 25.73 -25.16
N GLY A 276 6.53 25.53 -24.76
CA GLY A 276 5.40 25.27 -25.64
C GLY A 276 5.09 26.43 -26.59
N ALA A 277 4.96 26.13 -27.89
CA ALA A 277 4.60 27.08 -28.92
C ALA A 277 3.22 27.73 -28.68
N PRO A 278 2.87 28.85 -29.33
CA PRO A 278 1.62 29.58 -29.06
C PRO A 278 0.31 28.78 -29.16
N LYS A 279 0.30 27.65 -29.88
CA LYS A 279 -0.87 26.76 -30.02
C LYS A 279 -0.84 25.56 -29.06
N THR A 280 0.29 25.32 -28.42
CA THR A 280 0.61 24.13 -27.61
C THR A 280 1.47 24.57 -26.43
N THR A 281 0.94 25.53 -25.67
CA THR A 281 1.66 26.22 -24.60
C THR A 281 1.98 25.29 -23.44
N THR A 282 3.00 25.65 -22.65
CA THR A 282 3.36 24.89 -21.43
C THR A 282 2.49 25.36 -20.26
N TYR A 283 2.00 24.45 -19.42
CA TYR A 283 1.24 24.84 -18.22
C TYR A 283 2.05 25.74 -17.29
N ASN A 284 1.38 26.70 -16.65
CA ASN A 284 1.93 27.43 -15.52
C ASN A 284 1.85 26.60 -14.22
N GLY A 285 2.63 26.98 -13.20
CA GLY A 285 2.54 26.42 -11.84
C GLY A 285 3.64 25.42 -11.51
N LYS A 286 3.49 24.79 -10.35
CA LYS A 286 4.48 23.91 -9.72
C LYS A 286 4.27 22.47 -10.17
N MET A 287 5.27 21.87 -10.81
CA MET A 287 5.26 20.47 -11.23
C MET A 287 6.40 19.74 -10.55
N VAL A 288 6.09 18.59 -9.95
CA VAL A 288 7.08 17.79 -9.20
C VAL A 288 7.59 16.70 -10.12
N VAL A 289 8.91 16.49 -10.11
CA VAL A 289 9.55 15.43 -10.90
C VAL A 289 9.10 14.07 -10.40
N THR A 290 8.49 13.27 -11.28
CA THR A 290 7.96 11.94 -10.92
C THR A 290 8.78 10.78 -11.47
N GLU A 291 9.51 11.00 -12.57
CA GLU A 291 10.30 9.98 -13.26
C GLU A 291 11.50 10.62 -13.96
N LEU A 292 12.59 9.85 -14.06
CA LEU A 292 13.80 10.20 -14.78
C LEU A 292 14.11 9.06 -15.76
N HIS A 293 14.25 9.39 -17.04
CA HIS A 293 14.59 8.45 -18.10
C HIS A 293 15.81 8.98 -18.85
N GLU A 294 16.90 8.22 -18.86
CA GLU A 294 18.10 8.59 -19.64
C GLU A 294 17.76 8.74 -21.13
N VAL A 295 16.91 7.86 -21.65
CA VAL A 295 16.32 7.95 -22.99
C VAL A 295 14.89 7.42 -22.94
N THR A 296 13.97 8.08 -23.63
CA THR A 296 12.61 7.58 -23.81
C THR A 296 12.04 7.92 -25.19
N ARG A 297 11.00 7.19 -25.60
CA ARG A 297 10.22 7.52 -26.78
C ARG A 297 9.07 8.42 -26.39
N MET A 298 8.96 9.58 -27.03
CA MET A 298 7.83 10.50 -26.87
C MET A 298 6.95 10.44 -28.12
N ASP A 299 5.73 9.91 -27.97
CA ASP A 299 4.73 9.77 -29.04
C ASP A 299 3.50 10.62 -28.72
N GLY A 300 3.19 11.61 -29.58
CA GLY A 300 2.08 12.54 -29.41
C GLY A 300 0.71 11.85 -29.32
N ARG A 301 0.58 10.61 -29.82
CA ARG A 301 -0.68 9.85 -29.75
C ARG A 301 -1.04 9.50 -28.31
N THR A 302 -0.04 9.35 -27.45
CA THR A 302 -0.22 8.96 -26.05
C THR A 302 -0.77 10.11 -25.19
N VAL A 303 -0.69 11.35 -25.68
CA VAL A 303 -1.02 12.57 -24.92
C VAL A 303 -2.01 13.48 -25.65
N GLY A 304 -2.64 13.00 -26.73
CA GLY A 304 -3.70 13.71 -27.43
C GLY A 304 -3.26 14.66 -28.55
N PHE A 305 -1.99 14.65 -28.94
CA PHE A 305 -1.47 15.37 -30.11
C PHE A 305 -1.43 14.52 -31.39
N GLY A 306 -2.04 13.34 -31.38
CA GLY A 306 -2.06 12.46 -32.55
C GLY A 306 -0.64 12.17 -33.07
N GLY A 307 -0.46 12.14 -34.38
CA GLY A 307 0.85 11.87 -35.00
C GLY A 307 1.78 13.07 -35.14
N GLU A 308 1.51 14.21 -34.47
CA GLU A 308 2.28 15.45 -34.65
C GLU A 308 3.78 15.29 -34.31
N TYR A 309 4.11 14.37 -33.41
CA TYR A 309 5.49 13.95 -33.16
C TYR A 309 5.56 12.48 -32.71
N ASP A 310 6.70 11.86 -33.02
CA ASP A 310 7.07 10.50 -32.59
C ASP A 310 8.61 10.40 -32.59
N ILE A 311 9.21 10.81 -31.48
CA ILE A 311 10.66 10.87 -31.32
C ILE A 311 11.09 9.66 -30.49
N LYS A 312 11.89 8.77 -31.08
CA LYS A 312 12.20 7.44 -30.53
C LYS A 312 13.24 7.48 -29.41
N ASP A 313 14.06 8.50 -29.39
CA ASP A 313 15.31 8.58 -28.63
C ASP A 313 15.48 9.95 -27.97
N VAL A 314 14.45 10.45 -27.28
CA VAL A 314 14.55 11.70 -26.51
C VAL A 314 15.44 11.48 -25.28
N PRO A 315 16.61 12.14 -25.18
CA PRO A 315 17.52 11.97 -24.06
C PRO A 315 17.08 12.78 -22.83
N HIS A 316 17.56 12.36 -21.66
CA HIS A 316 17.45 13.08 -20.38
C HIS A 316 16.04 13.56 -20.07
N ALA A 317 15.06 12.67 -20.22
CA ALA A 317 13.65 13.00 -20.08
C ALA A 317 13.18 12.93 -18.62
N ILE A 318 12.63 14.03 -18.14
CA ILE A 318 12.16 14.25 -16.77
C ILE A 318 10.65 14.47 -16.81
N ARG A 319 9.89 13.52 -16.27
CA ARG A 319 8.41 13.60 -16.26
C ARG A 319 7.94 14.58 -15.20
N LEU A 320 7.07 15.51 -15.59
CA LEU A 320 6.51 16.55 -14.72
C LEU A 320 4.99 16.41 -14.53
N THR A 321 4.27 15.90 -15.53
CA THR A 321 2.82 15.68 -15.44
C THR A 321 2.39 14.33 -16.02
N GLU A 322 1.23 13.85 -15.60
CA GLU A 322 0.58 12.65 -16.17
C GLU A 322 0.15 12.91 -17.61
N SER A 323 -0.32 14.13 -17.90
CA SER A 323 -0.76 14.54 -19.24
C SER A 323 0.38 14.74 -20.25
N GLY A 324 1.63 14.44 -19.88
CA GLY A 324 2.73 14.38 -20.84
C GLY A 324 3.65 15.60 -20.92
N THR A 325 3.64 16.49 -19.93
CA THR A 325 4.67 17.54 -19.86
C THR A 325 5.97 16.93 -19.35
N PHE A 326 7.03 17.07 -20.15
CA PHE A 326 8.39 16.70 -19.79
C PHE A 326 9.31 17.91 -19.83
N LEU A 327 10.36 17.87 -19.04
CA LEU A 327 11.59 18.61 -19.29
C LEU A 327 12.61 17.62 -19.86
N HIS A 328 13.22 17.92 -21.01
CA HIS A 328 14.07 16.93 -21.68
C HIS A 328 15.19 17.55 -22.50
N GLY A 329 16.17 16.72 -22.86
CA GLY A 329 17.19 17.06 -23.84
C GLY A 329 16.62 17.11 -25.25
N ASN A 330 17.03 18.11 -26.02
CA ASN A 330 16.60 18.35 -27.39
C ASN A 330 17.85 18.57 -28.26
N TYR A 331 18.10 17.58 -29.13
CA TYR A 331 19.24 17.58 -30.06
C TYR A 331 18.85 17.99 -31.48
N TRP A 332 17.55 18.15 -31.75
CA TRP A 332 17.02 18.37 -33.10
C TRP A 332 16.72 19.85 -33.41
N ALA A 333 16.46 20.66 -32.38
CA ALA A 333 16.30 22.10 -32.54
C ALA A 333 17.66 22.77 -32.80
N SER A 334 17.63 23.86 -33.59
CA SER A 334 18.80 24.71 -33.80
C SER A 334 19.27 25.34 -32.48
N TYR A 335 20.58 25.59 -32.37
CA TYR A 335 21.19 26.21 -31.19
C TYR A 335 20.50 27.52 -30.80
N ASP A 336 20.17 28.36 -31.78
CA ASP A 336 19.58 29.67 -31.54
C ASP A 336 18.13 29.62 -31.01
N THR A 337 17.49 28.45 -31.01
CA THR A 337 16.12 28.28 -30.49
C THR A 337 16.06 28.42 -28.97
N PHE A 338 17.07 27.91 -28.27
CA PHE A 338 17.11 27.91 -26.81
C PHE A 338 17.43 29.33 -26.31
N GLY A 339 16.58 29.90 -25.46
CA GLY A 339 16.71 31.28 -25.00
C GLY A 339 16.11 32.33 -25.94
N SER A 340 15.39 31.92 -27.00
CA SER A 340 14.83 32.87 -27.98
C SER A 340 13.39 32.60 -28.38
N SER A 341 12.94 31.34 -28.37
CA SER A 341 11.65 30.97 -28.95
C SER A 341 11.06 29.72 -28.32
N ASN A 342 9.73 29.69 -28.26
CA ASN A 342 8.97 28.52 -27.80
C ASN A 342 8.45 27.74 -29.00
N THR A 343 8.84 26.47 -29.08
CA THR A 343 8.64 25.63 -30.29
C THR A 343 8.04 24.26 -29.98
N SER A 344 7.88 23.89 -28.70
CA SER A 344 7.47 22.54 -28.31
C SER A 344 5.94 22.35 -28.27
N HIS A 345 5.51 21.11 -28.03
CA HIS A 345 4.10 20.76 -27.78
C HIS A 345 3.75 20.80 -26.28
N GLY A 346 4.37 21.70 -25.52
CA GLY A 346 4.15 21.89 -24.09
C GLY A 346 5.30 21.42 -23.19
N CYS A 347 6.26 20.67 -23.73
CA CYS A 347 7.50 20.29 -23.03
C CYS A 347 8.46 21.48 -22.84
N ILE A 348 9.40 21.34 -21.91
CA ILE A 348 10.52 22.27 -21.71
C ILE A 348 11.77 21.60 -22.29
N GLY A 349 12.28 22.14 -23.39
CA GLY A 349 13.46 21.62 -24.07
C GLY A 349 14.73 22.30 -23.58
N LEU A 350 15.73 21.50 -23.24
CA LEU A 350 17.11 21.92 -23.01
C LEU A 350 17.99 21.47 -24.17
N ARG A 351 19.02 22.25 -24.51
CA ARG A 351 19.98 21.82 -25.52
C ARG A 351 20.67 20.53 -25.11
N ASP A 352 20.75 19.59 -26.04
CA ASP A 352 21.43 18.30 -25.84
C ASP A 352 22.09 17.80 -27.13
N ALA A 353 22.73 16.63 -27.06
CA ALA A 353 23.28 15.88 -28.17
C ALA A 353 22.43 14.63 -28.44
N LYS A 354 22.48 14.12 -29.67
CA LYS A 354 21.78 12.88 -30.01
C LYS A 354 22.38 11.73 -29.19
N GLY A 355 21.53 10.99 -28.48
CA GLY A 355 21.96 9.96 -27.53
C GLY A 355 22.30 10.46 -26.12
N GLY A 356 22.24 11.77 -25.88
CA GLY A 356 22.52 12.39 -24.59
C GLY A 356 24.02 12.58 -24.31
N SER A 357 24.37 13.69 -23.67
CA SER A 357 25.69 13.87 -23.04
C SER A 357 25.60 14.68 -21.75
N GLY A 358 26.33 14.26 -20.71
CA GLY A 358 26.42 14.95 -19.42
C GLY A 358 27.09 16.33 -19.48
N GLU A 359 27.75 16.66 -20.59
CA GLU A 359 28.36 17.98 -20.83
C GLU A 359 27.38 18.99 -21.43
N THR A 360 26.19 18.54 -21.83
CA THR A 360 25.16 19.41 -22.38
C THR A 360 24.30 20.02 -21.28
N PRO A 361 23.59 21.13 -21.53
CA PRO A 361 22.62 21.66 -20.57
C PRO A 361 21.56 20.62 -20.13
N GLY A 362 21.08 19.79 -21.07
CA GLY A 362 20.15 18.69 -20.78
C GLY A 362 20.73 17.67 -19.80
N GLY A 363 21.90 17.10 -20.10
CA GLY A 363 22.56 16.13 -19.22
C GLY A 363 22.98 16.73 -17.88
N TRP A 364 23.52 17.96 -17.89
CA TRP A 364 23.91 18.67 -16.66
C TRP A 364 22.73 18.82 -15.69
N PHE A 365 21.54 19.15 -16.20
CA PHE A 365 20.34 19.30 -15.38
C PHE A 365 19.81 17.96 -14.90
N PHE A 366 19.79 16.94 -15.78
CA PHE A 366 19.34 15.60 -15.46
C PHE A 366 20.15 14.97 -14.32
N ASP A 367 21.47 15.00 -14.41
CA ASP A 367 22.39 14.48 -13.38
C ASP A 367 22.23 15.16 -12.01
N ARG A 368 21.62 16.35 -12.01
CA ARG A 368 21.42 17.19 -10.83
C ARG A 368 19.99 17.19 -10.33
N THR A 369 19.11 16.38 -10.91
CA THR A 369 17.69 16.31 -10.55
C THR A 369 17.39 15.05 -9.73
N LEU A 370 16.54 15.19 -8.72
CA LEU A 370 15.94 14.08 -7.99
C LEU A 370 14.45 13.96 -8.29
N ILE A 371 13.92 12.74 -8.22
CA ILE A 371 12.47 12.55 -8.07
C ILE A 371 12.02 13.31 -6.82
N GLY A 372 10.98 14.14 -6.93
CA GLY A 372 10.52 15.04 -5.88
C GLY A 372 11.05 16.47 -5.97
N ASP A 373 12.01 16.78 -6.86
CA ASP A 373 12.39 18.16 -7.14
C ASP A 373 11.25 18.91 -7.85
N VAL A 374 11.26 20.25 -7.78
CA VAL A 374 10.17 21.08 -8.33
C VAL A 374 10.64 21.87 -9.53
N VAL A 375 9.84 21.85 -10.59
CA VAL A 375 9.90 22.79 -11.71
C VAL A 375 8.68 23.70 -11.62
N GLU A 376 8.89 25.00 -11.46
CA GLU A 376 7.82 26.00 -11.46
C GLU A 376 7.84 26.77 -12.77
N VAL A 377 6.74 26.76 -13.52
CA VAL A 377 6.61 27.52 -14.77
C VAL A 377 5.80 28.77 -14.51
N VAL A 378 6.30 29.91 -15.01
CA VAL A 378 5.62 31.21 -14.99
C VAL A 378 5.59 31.82 -16.38
N ASN A 379 4.74 32.84 -16.54
CA ASN A 379 4.64 33.69 -17.74
C ASN A 379 4.34 32.92 -19.04
N SER A 380 3.80 31.70 -18.95
CA SER A 380 3.23 31.02 -20.11
C SER A 380 1.83 31.53 -20.42
N ARG A 381 1.42 31.48 -21.69
CA ARG A 381 0.07 31.84 -22.14
C ARG A 381 -0.95 30.71 -21.94
N ASP A 382 -0.71 29.83 -20.98
CA ASP A 382 -1.57 28.70 -20.62
C ASP A 382 -2.19 28.87 -19.22
N ARG A 383 -3.12 28.00 -18.88
CA ARG A 383 -3.65 27.85 -17.53
C ARG A 383 -2.60 27.26 -16.58
N LYS A 384 -2.89 27.38 -15.29
CA LYS A 384 -2.16 26.68 -14.23
C LYS A 384 -2.44 25.17 -14.32
N VAL A 385 -1.41 24.35 -14.15
CA VAL A 385 -1.52 22.89 -14.08
C VAL A 385 -2.51 22.48 -12.98
N ALA A 386 -3.36 21.51 -13.31
CA ALA A 386 -4.35 21.00 -12.37
C ALA A 386 -3.66 20.25 -11.21
N PRO A 387 -4.17 20.35 -9.97
CA PRO A 387 -3.54 19.69 -8.82
C PRO A 387 -3.45 18.16 -8.89
N ASP A 388 -4.34 17.53 -9.66
CA ASP A 388 -4.41 16.08 -9.89
C ASP A 388 -3.59 15.61 -11.11
N ASN A 389 -3.00 16.52 -11.88
CA ASN A 389 -2.18 16.16 -13.04
C ASN A 389 -0.73 15.88 -12.62
N GLY A 390 -0.41 14.61 -12.37
CA GLY A 390 0.84 14.21 -11.70
C GLY A 390 0.83 14.64 -10.24
N LEU A 391 2.00 14.88 -9.65
CA LEU A 391 2.13 15.34 -8.26
C LEU A 391 1.94 16.88 -8.14
N GLY A 392 0.87 17.40 -8.75
CA GLY A 392 0.54 18.82 -8.85
C GLY A 392 -0.09 19.44 -7.58
N GLY A 393 -0.17 18.70 -6.46
CA GLY A 393 -0.88 19.11 -5.25
C GLY A 393 -0.44 20.43 -4.61
N TRP A 394 0.76 20.91 -4.93
CA TRP A 394 1.30 22.21 -4.51
C TRP A 394 0.64 23.41 -5.19
N ASN A 395 -0.15 23.18 -6.23
CA ASN A 395 -0.94 24.21 -6.90
C ASN A 395 -2.26 24.51 -6.16
N LEU A 396 -2.60 23.71 -5.15
CA LEU A 396 -3.77 23.85 -4.29
C LEU A 396 -3.37 24.45 -2.93
N GLY A 397 -4.07 25.50 -2.50
CA GLY A 397 -3.84 26.11 -1.18
C GLY A 397 -4.16 25.16 -0.03
N TRP A 398 -3.45 25.30 1.10
CA TRP A 398 -3.54 24.35 2.23
C TRP A 398 -4.95 24.13 2.77
N LYS A 399 -5.78 25.18 2.87
CA LYS A 399 -7.18 25.06 3.28
C LYS A 399 -7.99 24.13 2.35
N ALA A 400 -7.81 24.28 1.05
CA ALA A 400 -8.48 23.44 0.06
C ALA A 400 -7.89 22.02 0.02
N TRP A 401 -6.59 21.87 0.30
CA TRP A 401 -5.97 20.56 0.49
C TRP A 401 -6.63 19.79 1.65
N LYS A 402 -6.69 20.38 2.85
CA LYS A 402 -7.31 19.74 4.02
C LYS A 402 -8.80 19.42 3.79
N ALA A 403 -9.51 20.23 3.01
CA ALA A 403 -10.92 19.98 2.69
C ALA A 403 -11.15 18.70 1.87
N GLY A 404 -10.12 18.18 1.19
CA GLY A 404 -10.19 16.91 0.45
C GLY A 404 -9.84 15.67 1.27
N SER A 405 -9.48 15.83 2.55
CA SER A 405 -9.29 14.69 3.47
C SER A 405 -10.64 14.07 3.84
N ALA A 406 -10.67 12.74 4.00
CA ALA A 406 -11.80 12.03 4.60
C ALA A 406 -11.72 11.96 6.13
N LEU A 407 -10.61 12.39 6.73
CA LEU A 407 -10.41 12.52 8.16
C LEU A 407 -10.69 13.98 8.55
N ARG A 408 -11.89 14.23 9.07
CA ARG A 408 -12.28 15.57 9.55
C ARG A 408 -11.86 15.81 10.99
#